data_AF-A0A531KQ90-F1
#
_entry.id   AF-A0A531KQ90-F1
#
_cell.length_a   1.000
_cell.length_b   1.000
_cell.length_c   1.000
_cell.angle_alpha   90.00
_cell.angle_beta   90.00
_cell.angle_gamma   90.00
#
_symmetry.space_group_name_H-M   'P 1'
#
loop_
_entity.id
_entity.type
_entity.pdbx_description
1 polymer ?
#
loop_
_entity_poly.entity_id
_entity_poly.type
_entity_poly.pdbx_seq_one_letter_code
_entity_poly.pdbx_strand_id
1 'polypeptide(L)'
;AKLKTAYPFLDARLARRLTRFYGTRARMLLGLARSNADLGRHFGADLYEAEVRYLVQNEWAMTAEDVLWRRTKRGLQLSREQAAALDEFMRGISRRHVAAAE
;
A
#
# COMPACT_ATOMS: atom_id res chain seq x y z
N ALA A 1 2.24 -20.58 -4.11
CA ALA A 1 1.33 -19.42 -4.04
C ALA A 1 1.43 -18.63 -5.35
N LYS A 2 0.34 -18.52 -6.12
CA LYS A 2 0.34 -17.96 -7.49
C LYS A 2 0.92 -16.53 -7.59
N LEU A 3 0.88 -15.74 -6.51
CA LEU A 3 1.43 -14.39 -6.48
C LEU A 3 2.97 -14.36 -6.45
N LYS A 4 3.60 -15.23 -5.64
CA LYS A 4 5.06 -15.29 -5.51
C LYS A 4 5.75 -15.77 -6.80
N THR A 5 5.05 -16.60 -7.58
CA THR A 5 5.53 -17.01 -8.92
C THR A 5 5.48 -15.85 -9.92
N ALA A 6 4.45 -15.00 -9.87
CA ALA A 6 4.32 -13.85 -10.76
C ALA A 6 5.26 -12.69 -10.37
N TYR A 7 5.52 -12.54 -9.07
CA TYR A 7 6.40 -11.50 -8.52
C TYR A 7 7.47 -12.18 -7.65
N PRO A 8 8.56 -12.70 -8.25
CA PRO A 8 9.56 -13.46 -7.51
C PRO A 8 10.33 -12.62 -6.48
N PHE A 9 10.51 -11.32 -6.73
CA PHE A 9 11.22 -10.39 -5.85
C PHE A 9 10.56 -10.18 -4.47
N LEU A 10 9.28 -10.55 -4.32
CA LEU A 10 8.38 -10.00 -3.31
C LEU A 10 8.50 -10.44 -1.85
N ASP A 11 9.59 -10.97 -1.31
CA ASP A 11 9.59 -11.67 0.01
C ASP A 11 8.47 -12.76 0.16
N ALA A 12 8.59 -13.70 1.09
CA ALA A 12 7.55 -14.73 1.28
C ALA A 12 6.39 -14.23 2.15
N ARG A 13 6.68 -13.41 3.16
CA ARG A 13 5.70 -12.91 4.14
C ARG A 13 4.81 -11.85 3.52
N LEU A 14 5.39 -10.90 2.77
CA LEU A 14 4.62 -9.88 2.06
C LEU A 14 3.68 -10.50 1.02
N ALA A 15 4.18 -11.39 0.16
CA ALA A 15 3.36 -12.08 -0.84
C ALA A 15 2.18 -12.84 -0.21
N ARG A 16 2.41 -13.53 0.92
CA ARG A 16 1.36 -14.23 1.67
C ARG A 16 0.33 -13.26 2.25
N ARG A 17 0.79 -12.14 2.83
CA ARG A 17 -0.08 -11.11 3.39
C ARG A 17 -0.99 -10.50 2.32
N LEU A 18 -0.42 -10.04 1.21
CA LEU A 18 -1.17 -9.45 0.12
C LEU A 18 -2.19 -10.44 -0.47
N THR A 19 -1.81 -11.71 -0.60
CA THR A 19 -2.74 -12.75 -1.04
C THR A 19 -3.89 -12.95 -0.06
N ARG A 20 -3.66 -12.90 1.26
CA ARG A 20 -4.73 -13.05 2.27
C ARG A 20 -5.66 -11.85 2.36
N PHE A 21 -5.14 -10.64 2.20
CA PHE A 21 -5.91 -9.41 2.32
C PHE A 21 -6.67 -9.07 1.03
N TYR A 22 -6.00 -9.19 -0.12
CA TYR A 22 -6.51 -8.70 -1.40
C TYR A 22 -6.87 -9.82 -2.37
N GLY A 23 -6.46 -11.06 -2.11
CA GLY A 23 -6.76 -12.19 -2.99
C GLY A 23 -6.27 -11.96 -4.42
N THR A 24 -7.19 -12.05 -5.38
CA THR A 24 -6.92 -11.80 -6.81
C THR A 24 -6.57 -10.35 -7.11
N ARG A 25 -7.04 -9.39 -6.28
CA ARG A 25 -6.75 -7.95 -6.42
C ARG A 25 -5.30 -7.60 -6.09
N ALA A 26 -4.56 -8.50 -5.42
CA ALA A 26 -3.13 -8.30 -5.17
C ALA A 26 -2.32 -8.03 -6.45
N ARG A 27 -2.76 -8.56 -7.60
CA ARG A 27 -2.13 -8.26 -8.90
C ARG A 27 -2.37 -6.83 -9.37
N MET A 28 -3.55 -6.28 -9.10
CA MET A 28 -3.89 -4.89 -9.44
C MET A 28 -3.10 -3.91 -8.56
N LEU A 29 -2.91 -4.25 -7.28
CA LEU A 29 -2.07 -3.51 -6.34
C LEU A 29 -0.61 -3.45 -6.82
N LEU A 30 -0.04 -4.59 -7.22
CA LEU A 30 1.37 -4.67 -7.63
C LEU A 30 1.61 -4.16 -9.06
N GLY A 31 0.58 -4.20 -9.92
CA GLY A 31 0.64 -3.68 -11.28
C GLY A 31 1.78 -4.30 -12.10
N LEU A 32 2.67 -3.45 -12.62
CA LEU A 32 3.83 -3.84 -13.42
C LEU A 32 5.14 -3.85 -12.61
N ALA A 33 5.07 -3.81 -11.27
CA ALA A 33 6.26 -3.79 -10.42
C ALA A 33 7.14 -5.01 -10.67
N ARG A 34 8.44 -4.80 -10.88
CA ARG A 34 9.45 -5.85 -11.13
C ARG A 34 10.47 -5.95 -10.00
N SER A 35 10.49 -4.96 -9.10
CA SER A 35 11.41 -4.86 -7.97
C SER A 35 10.73 -4.22 -6.76
N ASN A 36 11.37 -4.35 -5.58
CA ASN A 36 10.92 -3.64 -4.38
C ASN A 36 11.01 -2.12 -4.53
N ALA A 37 11.89 -1.60 -5.40
CA ALA A 37 11.98 -0.18 -5.69
C ALA A 37 10.73 0.33 -6.44
N ASP A 38 10.13 -0.51 -7.29
CA ASP A 38 8.91 -0.17 -8.03
C ASP A 38 7.66 -0.11 -7.13
N LEU A 39 7.74 -0.71 -5.92
CA LEU A 39 6.68 -0.59 -4.92
C LEU A 39 6.64 0.81 -4.27
N GLY A 40 7.68 1.62 -4.51
CA GLY A 40 7.85 2.96 -3.98
C GLY A 40 8.33 2.98 -2.53
N ARG A 41 7.99 4.05 -1.81
CA ARG A 41 8.43 4.24 -0.42
C ARG A 41 7.93 3.11 0.49
N HIS A 42 8.81 2.61 1.36
CA HIS A 42 8.45 1.72 2.46
C HIS A 42 8.14 2.54 3.71
N PHE A 43 6.92 2.42 4.22
CA PHE A 43 6.49 3.13 5.44
C PHE A 43 6.78 2.33 6.72
N GLY A 44 7.11 1.04 6.60
CA GLY A 44 7.27 0.13 7.73
C GLY A 44 6.19 -0.96 7.75
N ALA A 45 6.40 -2.00 8.55
CA ALA A 45 5.48 -3.15 8.70
C ALA A 45 4.99 -3.79 7.38
N ASP A 46 5.87 -3.83 6.37
CA ASP A 46 5.58 -4.32 5.02
C ASP A 46 4.55 -3.44 4.26
N LEU A 47 4.25 -2.21 4.71
CA LEU A 47 3.38 -1.25 4.01
C LEU A 47 4.21 -0.44 3.00
N TYR A 48 3.83 -0.55 1.73
CA TYR A 48 4.48 0.14 0.62
C TYR A 48 3.56 1.15 -0.05
N GLU A 49 4.15 2.12 -0.74
CA GLU A 49 3.44 3.15 -1.49
C GLU A 49 2.42 2.59 -2.49
N ALA A 50 2.76 1.52 -3.21
CA ALA A 50 1.86 0.87 -4.14
C ALA A 50 0.55 0.39 -3.47
N GLU A 51 0.65 -0.16 -2.25
CA GLU A 51 -0.53 -0.58 -1.47
C GLU A 51 -1.35 0.63 -1.01
N VAL A 52 -0.71 1.70 -0.55
CA VAL A 52 -1.41 2.93 -0.16
C VAL A 52 -2.15 3.55 -1.35
N ARG A 53 -1.49 3.67 -2.51
CA ARG A 53 -2.11 4.17 -3.75
C ARG A 53 -3.30 3.31 -4.18
N TYR A 54 -3.14 1.98 -4.11
CA TYR A 54 -4.22 1.05 -4.39
C TYR A 54 -5.43 1.30 -3.49
N LEU A 55 -5.21 1.46 -2.18
CA LEU A 55 -6.28 1.71 -1.20
C LEU A 55 -6.97 3.06 -1.40
N VAL A 56 -6.22 4.11 -1.74
CA VAL A 56 -6.80 5.43 -2.04
C VAL A 56 -7.70 5.33 -3.28
N GLN A 57 -7.22 4.69 -4.35
CA GLN A 57 -7.91 4.64 -5.64
C GLN A 57 -9.09 3.66 -5.67
N ASN A 58 -9.00 2.52 -4.98
CA ASN A 58 -9.97 1.43 -5.12
C ASN A 58 -10.82 1.21 -3.86
N GLU A 59 -10.40 1.72 -2.70
CA GLU A 59 -11.06 1.47 -1.41
C GLU A 59 -11.40 2.75 -0.64
N TRP A 60 -11.29 3.91 -1.29
CA TRP A 60 -11.57 5.25 -0.74
C TRP A 60 -10.86 5.53 0.59
N ALA A 61 -9.62 5.06 0.74
CA ALA A 61 -8.81 5.43 1.91
C ALA A 61 -8.37 6.89 1.78
N MET A 62 -9.06 7.81 2.48
CA MET A 62 -8.81 9.24 2.39
C MET A 62 -7.80 9.73 3.42
N THR A 63 -7.63 8.99 4.53
CA THR A 63 -6.75 9.35 5.63
C THR A 63 -5.76 8.23 5.97
N ALA A 64 -4.63 8.57 6.60
CA ALA A 64 -3.71 7.56 7.13
C ALA A 64 -4.41 6.63 8.12
N GLU A 65 -5.39 7.12 8.87
CA GLU A 65 -6.17 6.32 9.82
C GLU A 65 -6.98 5.22 9.11
N ASP A 66 -7.58 5.51 7.95
CA ASP A 66 -8.32 4.52 7.15
C ASP A 66 -7.40 3.38 6.71
N VAL A 67 -6.21 3.72 6.23
CA VAL A 67 -5.20 2.72 5.82
C VAL A 67 -4.76 1.91 7.03
N LEU A 68 -4.37 2.57 8.11
CA LEU A 68 -3.70 1.95 9.25
C LEU A 68 -4.63 1.11 10.11
N TRP A 69 -5.89 1.49 10.29
CA TRP A 69 -6.77 0.85 11.27
C TRP A 69 -7.96 0.13 10.65
N ARG A 70 -8.52 0.65 9.55
CA ARG A 70 -9.71 0.05 8.91
C ARG A 70 -9.34 -0.99 7.86
N ARG A 71 -8.39 -0.68 6.96
CA ARG A 71 -8.08 -1.54 5.80
C ARG A 71 -6.99 -2.57 6.05
N THR A 72 -5.91 -2.18 6.70
CA THR A 72 -4.71 -3.04 6.79
C THR A 72 -4.34 -3.47 8.21
N LYS A 73 -4.81 -2.74 9.22
CA LYS A 73 -4.39 -2.88 10.63
C LYS A 73 -2.88 -2.72 10.86
N ARG A 74 -2.17 -2.03 9.96
CA ARG A 74 -0.73 -1.77 10.08
C ARG A 74 -0.39 -0.76 11.18
N GLY A 75 -1.37 0.00 11.66
CA GLY A 75 -1.22 0.87 12.83
C GLY A 75 -0.77 0.13 14.09
N LEU A 76 -0.97 -1.18 14.18
CA LEU A 76 -0.48 -2.02 15.28
C LEU A 76 1.03 -2.26 15.27
N GLN A 77 1.71 -2.00 14.14
CA GLN A 77 3.13 -2.29 13.95
C GLN A 77 3.97 -1.07 13.58
N LEU A 78 3.35 -0.01 13.05
CA LEU A 78 4.06 1.22 12.71
C LEU A 78 4.36 2.06 13.96
N SER A 79 5.52 2.71 13.97
CA SER A 79 5.81 3.78 14.94
C SER A 79 4.98 5.03 14.64
N ARG A 80 4.91 5.96 15.61
CA ARG A 80 4.25 7.26 15.42
C ARG A 80 4.89 8.07 14.29
N GLU A 81 6.21 8.02 14.15
CA GLU A 81 6.96 8.69 13.09
C GLU A 81 6.63 8.11 11.72
N GLN A 82 6.53 6.79 11.61
CA GLN A 82 6.14 6.10 10.39
C GLN A 82 4.69 6.42 9.99
N ALA A 83 3.78 6.49 10.97
CA ALA A 83 2.40 6.90 10.76
C ALA A 83 2.30 8.37 10.30
N ALA A 84 3.10 9.27 10.86
CA ALA A 84 3.16 10.67 10.42
C ALA A 84 3.69 10.80 8.98
N ALA A 85 4.73 10.03 8.62
CA ALA A 85 5.23 9.98 7.24
C ALA A 85 4.19 9.47 6.23
N LEU A 86 3.33 8.52 6.65
CA LEU A 86 2.20 8.07 5.84
C LEU A 86 1.15 9.17 5.68
N ASP A 87 0.80 9.88 6.76
CA ASP A 87 -0.18 10.98 6.70
C ASP A 87 0.28 12.10 5.77
N GLU A 88 1.55 12.50 5.86
CA GLU A 88 2.14 13.48 4.96
C GLU A 88 2.06 13.03 3.48
N PHE A 89 2.40 11.76 3.23
CA PHE A 89 2.31 11.19 1.89
C PHE A 89 0.87 11.18 1.35
N MET A 90 -0.11 10.79 2.16
CA MET A 90 -1.51 10.73 1.76
C MET A 90 -2.11 12.12 1.50
N ARG A 91 -1.73 13.14 2.27
CA ARG A 91 -2.06 14.54 1.98
C ARG A 91 -1.53 14.97 0.60
N GLY A 92 -0.33 14.50 0.24
CA GLY A 92 0.26 14.72 -1.07
C GLY A 92 -0.52 14.04 -2.21
N ILE A 93 -1.06 12.84 -2.00
CA ILE A 93 -1.91 12.15 -2.98
C ILE A 93 -3.25 12.89 -3.16
N SER A 94 -3.91 13.24 -2.05
CA SER A 94 -5.21 13.92 -2.09
C SER A 94 -5.16 15.22 -2.90
N ARG A 95 -4.11 16.02 -2.73
CA ARG A 95 -3.88 17.24 -3.53
C ARG A 95 -3.78 16.96 -5.04
N ARG A 96 -3.16 15.85 -5.44
CA ARG A 96 -3.06 15.47 -6.86
C ARG A 96 -4.40 14.99 -7.44
N HIS A 97 -5.23 14.32 -6.64
CA HIS A 97 -6.57 13.93 -7.08
C HIS A 97 -7.51 15.13 -7.26
N VAL A 98 -7.38 16.17 -6.43
CA VAL A 98 -8.15 17.42 -6.60
C VAL A 98 -7.72 18.15 -7.87
N ALA A 99 -6.40 18.30 -8.11
CA ALA A 99 -5.88 18.99 -9.29
C ALA A 99 -6.12 18.26 -10.62
N ALA A 100 -6.40 16.95 -10.60
CA ALA A 100 -6.73 16.17 -11.81
C ALA A 100 -8.23 16.16 -12.13
N ALA A 101 -9.07 16.71 -11.25
CA ALA A 101 -10.51 16.84 -11.43
C ALA A 101 -10.94 18.25 -11.90
N GLU A 102 -9.97 19.15 -12.10
CA GLU A 102 -10.11 20.51 -12.64
C GLU A 102 -9.69 20.53 -14.12
#